data_AF-K1YID4-F1
#
_entry.id   AF-K1YID4-F1
#
_cell.length_a   1.000
_cell.length_b   1.000
_cell.length_c   1.000
_cell.angle_alpha   90.00
_cell.angle_beta   90.00
_cell.angle_gamma   90.00
#
_symmetry.space_group_name_H-M   'P 1'
#
loop_
_entity.id
_entity.type
_entity.pdbx_description
1 polymer ?
#
loop_
_entity_poly.entity_id
_entity_poly.type
_entity_poly.pdbx_seq_one_letter_code
_entity_poly.pdbx_strand_id
1 'polypeptide(L)'
;MLLAVDKPGRITSFDVVRIFKRHFPKQKIWHSWTLDPMATGLMILALDKDTKKLTELIWLDKSYIATIDFSKVTDTRDMEFWEKITNYELQITNWKATGVEMEGGTAEAPSLGEIKKQLDKLIPSYDLPLPAFSAKKRAGKRSYDEARAGNIIEENKVMKVHGYEILNYAFPTLQLRLDVGSGTYIRSIWYRLGKQLGIGGTLIQLRRTSIGKYDIATIKNWENLHNRYKEKEEIIPFAQI
;
A
#
# COMPACT_ATOMS: atom_id res chain seq x y z
N MET A 1 -9.98 -12.86 -21.55
CA MET A 1 -9.76 -11.41 -21.71
C MET A 1 -8.99 -10.88 -20.51
N LEU A 2 -8.14 -9.87 -20.65
CA LEU A 2 -7.58 -9.12 -19.52
C LEU A 2 -8.32 -7.80 -19.36
N LEU A 3 -8.52 -7.38 -18.12
CA LEU A 3 -9.12 -6.11 -17.77
C LEU A 3 -8.20 -5.37 -16.81
N ALA A 4 -7.87 -4.11 -17.12
CA ALA A 4 -7.39 -3.17 -16.14
C ALA A 4 -8.58 -2.65 -15.33
N VAL A 5 -8.43 -2.61 -14.01
CA VAL A 5 -9.44 -2.11 -13.09
C VAL A 5 -8.79 -1.07 -12.19
N ASP A 6 -9.38 0.12 -12.09
CA ASP A 6 -9.01 1.09 -11.07
C ASP A 6 -9.80 0.76 -9.81
N LYS A 7 -9.21 -0.04 -8.92
CA LYS A 7 -9.87 -0.48 -7.71
C LYS A 7 -10.10 0.73 -6.78
N PRO A 8 -11.33 0.98 -6.30
CA PRO A 8 -11.58 1.98 -5.26
C PRO A 8 -11.08 1.50 -3.89
N GLY A 9 -10.95 2.43 -2.95
CA GLY A 9 -10.56 2.11 -1.58
C GLY A 9 -11.66 1.38 -0.81
N ARG A 10 -11.36 0.89 0.39
CA ARG A 10 -12.30 0.27 1.37
C ARG A 10 -12.93 -1.07 0.96
N ILE A 11 -12.64 -1.58 -0.24
CA ILE A 11 -13.07 -2.91 -0.70
C ILE A 11 -11.87 -3.81 -0.94
N THR A 12 -11.99 -5.11 -0.69
CA THR A 12 -10.89 -6.05 -0.93
C THR A 12 -10.71 -6.34 -2.43
N SER A 13 -9.56 -6.87 -2.83
CA SER A 13 -9.35 -7.35 -4.20
C SER A 13 -10.35 -8.46 -4.60
N PHE A 14 -10.77 -9.29 -3.64
CA PHE A 14 -11.81 -10.30 -3.85
C PHE A 14 -13.22 -9.69 -3.98
N ASP A 15 -13.48 -8.57 -3.33
CA ASP A 15 -14.74 -7.83 -3.51
C ASP A 15 -14.86 -7.34 -4.95
N VAL A 16 -13.78 -6.80 -5.53
CA VAL A 16 -13.74 -6.44 -6.96
C VAL A 16 -14.11 -7.64 -7.83
N VAL A 17 -13.48 -8.81 -7.61
CA VAL A 17 -13.82 -10.04 -8.36
C VAL A 17 -15.30 -10.39 -8.22
N ARG A 18 -15.87 -10.29 -7.01
CA ARG A 18 -17.28 -10.57 -6.73
C ARG A 18 -18.21 -9.62 -7.47
N ILE A 19 -17.87 -8.34 -7.54
CA ILE A 19 -18.66 -7.31 -8.25
C ILE A 19 -18.64 -7.60 -9.75
N PHE A 20 -17.48 -7.90 -10.32
CA PHE A 20 -17.37 -8.31 -11.72
C PHE A 20 -18.12 -9.62 -11.99
N LYS A 21 -18.08 -10.57 -11.07
CA LYS A 21 -18.85 -11.83 -11.17
C LYS A 21 -20.35 -11.64 -11.28
N ARG A 22 -20.92 -10.59 -10.69
CA ARG A 22 -22.36 -10.27 -10.84
C ARG A 22 -22.71 -9.81 -12.25
N HIS A 23 -21.82 -9.05 -12.89
CA HIS A 23 -22.01 -8.52 -14.25
C HIS A 23 -21.60 -9.53 -15.34
N PHE A 24 -20.67 -10.43 -15.01
CA PHE A 24 -20.15 -11.47 -15.87
C PHE A 24 -20.34 -12.86 -15.20
N PRO A 25 -21.59 -13.34 -15.06
CA PRO A 25 -21.91 -14.51 -14.23
C PRO A 25 -21.39 -15.84 -14.79
N LYS A 26 -21.22 -15.95 -16.12
CA LYS A 26 -20.83 -17.21 -16.77
C LYS A 26 -19.32 -17.39 -16.90
N GLN A 27 -18.55 -16.32 -16.75
CA GLN A 27 -17.11 -16.31 -16.97
C GLN A 27 -16.38 -16.87 -15.75
N LYS A 28 -15.17 -17.40 -15.87
CA LYS A 28 -14.24 -17.54 -14.73
C LYS A 28 -13.50 -16.22 -14.55
N ILE A 29 -13.35 -15.71 -13.32
CA ILE A 29 -12.63 -14.45 -13.06
C ILE A 29 -11.60 -14.65 -11.96
N TRP A 30 -10.39 -14.13 -12.18
CA TRP A 30 -9.30 -14.11 -11.20
C TRP A 30 -8.47 -12.83 -11.30
N HIS A 31 -7.57 -12.59 -10.35
CA HIS A 31 -6.69 -11.42 -10.31
C HIS A 31 -5.21 -11.80 -10.10
N SER A 32 -4.27 -10.95 -10.54
CA SER A 32 -2.82 -11.24 -10.43
C SER A 32 -2.27 -11.03 -9.02
N TRP A 33 -2.72 -9.99 -8.29
CA TRP A 33 -2.30 -9.74 -6.90
C TRP A 33 -3.38 -9.09 -6.07
N THR A 34 -3.24 -9.28 -4.77
CA THR A 34 -4.00 -8.56 -3.75
C THR A 34 -3.44 -7.14 -3.58
N LEU A 35 -4.31 -6.15 -3.73
CA LEU A 35 -4.18 -4.85 -3.07
C LEU A 35 -4.90 -4.90 -1.73
N ASP A 36 -4.24 -4.34 -0.71
CA ASP A 36 -4.81 -4.08 0.60
C ASP A 36 -6.13 -3.26 0.42
N PRO A 37 -7.20 -3.55 1.16
CA PRO A 37 -8.49 -2.90 0.90
C PRO A 37 -8.45 -1.36 0.96
N MET A 38 -7.61 -0.71 1.77
CA MET A 38 -7.42 0.75 1.77
C MET A 38 -6.71 1.27 0.51
N ALA A 39 -5.93 0.41 -0.15
CA ALA A 39 -5.20 0.79 -1.34
C ALA A 39 -6.15 0.93 -2.54
N THR A 40 -5.81 1.85 -3.43
CA THR A 40 -6.53 2.10 -4.68
C THR A 40 -5.65 1.81 -5.89
N GLY A 41 -6.22 1.92 -7.09
CA GLY A 41 -5.44 1.91 -8.31
C GLY A 41 -5.43 0.56 -9.01
N LEU A 42 -4.39 0.35 -9.81
CA LEU A 42 -4.40 -0.59 -10.91
C LEU A 42 -4.44 -2.02 -10.39
N MET A 43 -5.44 -2.75 -10.85
CA MET A 43 -5.60 -4.17 -10.62
C MET A 43 -5.90 -4.83 -11.95
N ILE A 44 -5.21 -5.94 -12.25
CA ILE A 44 -5.48 -6.70 -13.47
C ILE A 44 -6.36 -7.89 -13.13
N LEU A 45 -7.53 -7.94 -13.76
CA LEU A 45 -8.40 -9.10 -13.79
C LEU A 45 -8.20 -9.88 -15.08
N ALA A 46 -8.41 -11.20 -15.00
CA ALA A 46 -8.47 -12.05 -16.18
C ALA A 46 -9.75 -12.88 -16.18
N LEU A 47 -10.31 -13.02 -17.38
CA LEU A 47 -11.52 -13.78 -17.68
C LEU A 47 -11.19 -15.07 -18.44
N ASP A 48 -11.83 -16.17 -18.03
CA ASP A 48 -11.82 -17.49 -18.67
C ASP A 48 -10.41 -18.03 -18.93
N LYS A 49 -10.11 -18.37 -20.19
CA LYS A 49 -8.82 -18.94 -20.61
C LYS A 49 -7.63 -18.04 -20.25
N ASP A 50 -7.84 -16.72 -20.18
CA ASP A 50 -6.75 -15.77 -19.90
C ASP A 50 -6.38 -15.71 -18.42
N THR A 51 -7.12 -16.38 -17.52
CA THR A 51 -6.68 -16.54 -16.11
C THR A 51 -5.30 -17.18 -16.00
N LYS A 52 -4.88 -17.97 -17.00
CA LYS A 52 -3.53 -18.55 -17.09
C LYS A 52 -2.45 -17.49 -17.32
N LYS A 53 -2.76 -16.34 -17.95
CA LYS A 53 -1.79 -15.25 -18.18
C LYS A 53 -1.40 -14.52 -16.89
N LEU A 54 -2.21 -14.62 -15.83
CA LEU A 54 -1.93 -13.95 -14.56
C LEU A 54 -0.62 -14.40 -13.91
N THR A 55 -0.17 -15.64 -14.15
CA THR A 55 1.11 -16.15 -13.62
C THR A 55 2.32 -15.42 -14.15
N GLU A 56 2.27 -14.94 -15.39
CA GLU A 56 3.32 -14.14 -16.00
C GLU A 56 3.32 -12.72 -15.42
N LEU A 57 2.13 -12.18 -15.18
CA LEU A 57 1.96 -10.85 -14.60
C LEU A 57 2.47 -10.77 -13.16
N ILE A 58 2.43 -11.87 -12.40
CA ILE A 58 2.85 -11.96 -10.98
C ILE A 58 4.33 -11.61 -10.72
N TRP A 59 5.14 -11.47 -11.76
CA TRP A 59 6.55 -11.10 -11.63
C TRP A 59 6.88 -9.67 -12.06
N LEU A 60 5.94 -8.96 -12.69
CA LEU A 60 6.18 -7.61 -13.19
C LEU A 60 6.44 -6.61 -12.06
N ASP A 61 7.24 -5.59 -12.33
CA ASP A 61 7.48 -4.49 -11.41
C ASP A 61 6.24 -3.60 -11.29
N LYS A 62 6.20 -2.73 -10.27
CA LYS A 62 5.06 -1.85 -9.99
C LYS A 62 5.53 -0.49 -9.54
N SER A 63 4.73 0.52 -9.87
CA SER A 63 4.82 1.84 -9.28
C SER A 63 3.67 2.08 -8.30
N TYR A 64 3.98 2.70 -7.16
CA TYR A 64 3.00 3.12 -6.17
C TYR A 64 3.20 4.60 -5.82
N ILE A 65 2.10 5.30 -5.57
CA ILE A 65 2.10 6.56 -4.83
C ILE A 65 1.63 6.24 -3.41
N ALA A 66 2.45 6.61 -2.43
CA ALA A 66 2.20 6.38 -1.01
C ALA A 66 2.24 7.71 -0.25
N THR A 67 1.28 7.93 0.65
CA THR A 67 1.27 9.06 1.59
C THR A 67 1.45 8.54 3.00
N ILE A 68 2.49 9.02 3.68
CA ILE A 68 2.85 8.70 5.06
C ILE A 68 2.50 9.89 5.94
N ASP A 69 1.96 9.62 7.13
CA ASP A 69 1.71 10.58 8.20
C ASP A 69 2.62 10.28 9.39
N PHE A 70 3.52 11.21 9.71
CA PHE A 70 4.46 11.13 10.83
C PHE A 70 3.83 11.53 12.17
N SER A 71 2.60 12.05 12.19
CA SER A 71 1.92 12.43 13.44
C SER A 71 1.27 11.25 14.15
N LYS A 72 1.37 10.03 13.60
CA LYS A 72 0.76 8.84 14.18
C LYS A 72 1.45 7.55 13.80
N VAL A 73 1.34 6.57 14.68
CA VAL A 73 1.87 5.21 14.50
C VAL A 73 0.77 4.20 14.81
N THR A 74 0.54 3.26 13.88
CA THR A 74 -0.36 2.11 14.08
C THR A 74 0.42 0.80 14.16
N ASP A 75 -0.13 -0.19 14.86
CA ASP A 75 0.47 -1.53 14.99
C ASP A 75 0.53 -2.30 13.65
N THR A 76 -0.36 -1.97 12.71
CA THR A 76 -0.41 -2.55 11.36
C THR A 76 0.36 -1.78 10.31
N ARG A 77 0.94 -0.62 10.69
CA ARG A 77 1.72 0.29 9.83
C ARG A 77 0.88 0.98 8.75
N ASP A 78 -0.44 0.88 8.82
CA ASP A 78 -1.38 1.50 7.90
C ASP A 78 -2.67 1.96 8.61
N MET A 79 -3.53 2.69 7.89
CA MET A 79 -4.82 3.20 8.40
C MET A 79 -6.00 2.27 8.13
N GLU A 80 -5.77 1.07 7.59
CA GLU A 80 -6.84 0.17 7.16
C GLU A 80 -7.54 -0.46 8.37
N PHE A 81 -6.78 -1.19 9.18
CA PHE A 81 -7.21 -1.78 10.43
C PHE A 81 -6.07 -1.64 11.40
N TRP A 82 -6.34 -1.24 12.63
CA TRP A 82 -5.37 -1.15 13.69
C TRP A 82 -6.08 -1.43 15.02
N GLU A 83 -5.38 -2.09 15.94
CA GLU A 83 -5.89 -2.25 17.31
C GLU A 83 -5.30 -1.19 18.23
N LYS A 84 -4.13 -0.67 17.88
CA LYS A 84 -3.46 0.41 18.61
C LYS A 84 -3.07 1.53 17.66
N ILE A 85 -3.35 2.75 18.08
CA ILE A 85 -2.86 3.97 17.45
C ILE A 85 -2.25 4.86 18.52
N THR A 86 -1.07 5.39 18.24
CA THR A 86 -0.47 6.47 19.01
C THR A 86 -0.53 7.71 18.13
N ASN A 87 -1.19 8.77 18.60
CA ASN A 87 -1.18 10.08 17.96
C ASN A 87 -0.19 10.96 18.70
N TYR A 88 0.59 11.72 17.95
CA TYR A 88 1.51 12.72 18.49
C TYR A 88 0.92 14.10 18.32
N GLU A 89 1.14 14.97 19.31
CA GLU A 89 0.78 16.38 19.20
C GLU A 89 1.78 17.09 18.28
N LEU A 90 1.30 17.91 17.35
CA LEU A 90 2.17 18.66 16.46
C LEU A 90 2.73 19.89 17.18
N GLN A 91 4.05 20.04 17.12
CA GLN A 91 4.70 21.28 17.52
C GLN A 91 4.58 22.27 16.36
N ILE A 92 3.92 23.42 16.61
CA ILE A 92 3.66 24.45 15.60
C ILE A 92 4.48 25.70 15.90
N THR A 93 5.32 26.11 14.95
CA THR A 93 6.04 27.38 14.98
C THR A 93 5.72 28.16 13.70
N ASN A 94 5.33 29.43 13.82
CA ASN A 94 5.00 30.27 12.67
C ASN A 94 4.03 29.61 11.68
N TRP A 95 2.95 29.00 12.20
CA TRP A 95 1.92 28.31 11.41
C TRP A 95 2.42 27.10 10.61
N LYS A 96 3.59 26.55 10.96
CA LYS A 96 4.16 25.34 10.35
C LYS A 96 4.43 24.30 11.42
N ALA A 97 4.14 23.04 11.10
CA ALA A 97 4.53 21.93 11.96
C ALA A 97 6.04 21.71 11.87
N THR A 98 6.72 21.81 13.00
CA THR A 98 8.19 21.73 13.14
C THR A 98 8.66 20.48 13.89
N GLY A 99 7.73 19.67 14.37
CA GLY A 99 8.02 18.43 15.08
C GLY A 99 6.77 17.82 15.69
N VAL A 100 6.98 16.76 16.46
CA VAL A 100 5.94 16.05 17.20
C VAL A 100 6.36 15.86 18.64
N GLU A 101 5.41 15.97 19.57
CA GLU A 101 5.60 15.60 20.96
C GLU A 101 5.39 14.10 21.14
N MET A 102 6.39 13.42 21.71
CA MET A 102 6.41 11.98 21.91
C MET A 102 6.69 11.64 23.38
N GLU A 103 6.40 10.40 23.77
CA GLU A 103 6.81 9.90 25.08
C GLU A 103 8.34 9.92 25.18
N GLY A 104 8.89 10.74 26.08
CA GLY A 104 10.34 10.90 26.25
C GLY A 104 10.93 12.14 25.55
N GLY A 105 10.12 12.97 24.90
CA GLY A 105 10.52 14.29 24.42
C GLY A 105 9.97 14.66 23.03
N THR A 106 10.45 15.78 22.51
CA THR A 106 10.08 16.28 21.18
C THR A 106 10.98 15.69 20.10
N ALA A 107 10.39 15.22 19.00
CA ALA A 107 11.12 14.88 17.78
C ALA A 107 10.90 15.94 16.70
N GLU A 108 12.00 16.51 16.18
CA GLU A 108 11.95 17.54 15.15
C GLU A 108 11.48 16.98 13.80
N ALA A 109 10.86 17.83 12.99
CA ALA A 109 10.46 17.48 11.63
C ALA A 109 11.72 17.16 10.79
N PRO A 110 11.82 15.96 10.19
CA PRO A 110 13.00 15.55 9.46
C PRO A 110 13.14 16.37 8.18
N SER A 111 14.34 16.88 7.92
CA SER A 111 14.61 17.60 6.68
C SER A 111 14.47 16.68 5.45
N LEU A 112 14.22 17.28 4.29
CA LEU A 112 14.24 16.54 3.02
C LEU A 112 15.58 15.82 2.79
N GLY A 113 16.69 16.37 3.26
CA GLY A 113 18.00 15.75 3.16
C GLY A 113 18.12 14.47 3.98
N GLU A 114 17.58 14.46 5.20
CA GLU A 114 17.53 13.28 6.06
C GLU A 114 16.62 12.20 5.49
N ILE A 115 15.43 12.58 5.00
CA ILE A 115 14.50 11.66 4.34
C ILE A 115 15.18 11.00 3.13
N LYS A 116 15.78 11.80 2.23
CA LYS A 116 16.49 11.29 1.04
C LYS A 116 17.63 10.35 1.42
N LYS A 117 18.47 10.74 2.37
CA LYS A 117 19.58 9.91 2.88
C LYS A 117 19.10 8.53 3.38
N GLN A 118 17.91 8.43 3.96
CA GLN A 118 17.36 7.15 4.41
C GLN A 118 16.69 6.34 3.29
N LEU A 119 16.10 7.00 2.30
CA LEU A 119 15.50 6.39 1.11
C LEU A 119 16.56 5.87 0.12
N ASP A 120 17.66 6.60 -0.08
CA ASP A 120 18.75 6.21 -0.98
C ASP A 120 19.36 4.85 -0.58
N LYS A 121 19.41 4.56 0.72
CA LYS A 121 19.86 3.27 1.25
C LYS A 121 19.00 2.08 0.82
N LEU A 122 17.77 2.30 0.35
CA LEU A 122 16.86 1.22 -0.05
C LEU A 122 17.17 0.68 -1.45
N ILE A 123 17.89 1.45 -2.26
CA ILE A 123 18.16 1.16 -3.67
C ILE A 123 19.48 0.38 -3.79
N PRO A 124 19.57 -0.69 -4.62
CA PRO A 124 18.51 -1.25 -5.47
C PRO A 124 17.62 -2.29 -4.76
N SER A 125 18.03 -2.74 -3.59
CA SER A 125 17.30 -3.70 -2.77
C SER A 125 17.70 -3.61 -1.31
N TYR A 126 16.78 -3.96 -0.42
CA TYR A 126 17.00 -3.90 1.02
C TYR A 126 16.33 -5.06 1.75
N ASP A 127 16.92 -5.52 2.84
CA ASP A 127 16.33 -6.52 3.72
C ASP A 127 15.34 -5.87 4.70
N LEU A 128 14.05 -6.11 4.48
CA LEU A 128 12.95 -5.40 5.16
C LEU A 128 12.06 -6.37 5.94
N PRO A 129 11.58 -5.97 7.13
CA PRO A 129 10.69 -6.81 7.94
C PRO A 129 9.34 -6.96 7.27
N LEU A 130 8.82 -8.18 7.20
CA LEU A 130 7.47 -8.42 6.71
C LEU A 130 6.44 -7.80 7.68
N PRO A 131 5.36 -7.18 7.16
CA PRO A 131 4.27 -6.77 8.02
C PRO A 131 3.60 -8.02 8.61
N ALA A 132 3.27 -7.99 9.91
CA ALA A 132 2.59 -9.09 10.59
C ALA A 132 1.29 -9.50 9.87
N PHE A 133 0.57 -8.53 9.31
CA PHE A 133 -0.62 -8.71 8.48
C PHE A 133 -0.27 -8.82 7.00
N SER A 134 0.42 -9.90 6.61
CA SER A 134 0.64 -10.24 5.21
C SER A 134 -0.37 -11.29 4.74
N ALA A 135 -0.83 -11.17 3.49
CA ALA A 135 -1.80 -12.11 2.89
C ALA A 135 -1.32 -13.58 2.87
N LYS A 136 -0.04 -13.85 3.16
CA LYS A 136 0.54 -15.20 3.18
C LYS A 136 0.09 -16.08 4.35
N LYS A 137 -0.59 -15.54 5.37
CA LYS A 137 -1.19 -16.36 6.44
C LYS A 137 -2.60 -15.88 6.77
N ARG A 138 -3.56 -16.21 5.89
CA ARG A 138 -4.98 -16.33 6.24
C ARG A 138 -5.38 -17.81 6.21
N ALA A 139 -4.72 -18.63 7.03
CA ALA A 139 -5.27 -19.90 7.49
C ALA A 139 -5.73 -19.63 8.94
N GLY A 140 -7.05 -19.65 9.15
CA GLY A 140 -7.71 -19.12 10.34
C GLY A 140 -7.09 -19.53 11.67
N LYS A 141 -6.38 -18.59 12.31
CA LYS A 141 -6.33 -18.38 13.75
C LYS A 141 -5.61 -17.05 14.01
N ARG A 142 -6.10 -16.32 15.01
CA ARG A 142 -5.72 -14.94 15.36
C ARG A 142 -4.22 -14.86 15.69
N SER A 143 -3.49 -13.99 15.00
CA SER A 143 -2.09 -13.66 15.30
C SER A 143 -1.96 -12.43 16.21
N TYR A 144 -2.92 -12.20 17.10
CA TYR A 144 -2.85 -11.09 18.06
C TYR A 144 -2.30 -11.55 19.42
N ASP A 145 -2.67 -12.76 19.86
CA ASP A 145 -2.21 -13.32 21.13
C ASP A 145 -0.73 -13.78 21.07
N GLU A 146 -0.28 -14.33 19.93
CA GLU A 146 1.12 -14.75 19.73
C GLU A 146 2.09 -13.57 19.61
N ALA A 147 1.63 -12.42 19.08
CA ALA A 147 2.43 -11.20 18.97
C ALA A 147 2.76 -10.56 20.33
N ARG A 148 1.88 -10.76 21.33
CA ARG A 148 2.11 -10.28 22.70
C ARG A 148 2.98 -11.21 23.55
N ALA A 149 3.12 -12.48 23.18
CA ALA A 149 3.90 -13.47 23.92
C ALA A 149 5.43 -13.36 23.73
N GLY A 150 5.92 -12.32 23.03
CA GLY A 150 7.34 -12.01 22.89
C GLY A 150 8.13 -12.89 21.91
N ASN A 151 7.47 -13.84 21.22
CA ASN A 151 8.14 -14.86 20.41
C ASN A 151 7.93 -14.73 18.89
N ILE A 152 7.39 -13.61 18.39
CA ILE A 152 7.38 -13.39 16.93
C ILE A 152 8.76 -12.88 16.51
N ILE A 153 9.55 -13.79 15.94
CA ILE A 153 10.71 -13.41 15.14
C ILE A 153 10.16 -12.67 13.93
N GLU A 154 10.46 -11.37 13.81
CA GLU A 154 10.14 -10.60 12.60
C GLU A 154 10.91 -11.22 11.43
N GLU A 155 10.19 -11.95 10.57
CA GLU A 155 10.76 -12.48 9.33
C GLU A 155 11.09 -11.32 8.39
N ASN A 156 12.35 -11.25 7.94
CA ASN A 156 12.77 -10.31 6.93
C ASN A 156 12.73 -10.92 5.53
N LYS A 157 12.64 -10.04 4.53
CA LYS A 157 12.75 -10.40 3.12
C LYS A 157 13.51 -9.31 2.38
N VAL A 158 14.43 -9.72 1.50
CA VAL A 158 15.03 -8.80 0.50
C VAL A 158 13.95 -8.34 -0.48
N MET A 159 13.74 -7.03 -0.53
CA MET A 159 12.78 -6.37 -1.42
C MET A 159 13.52 -5.46 -2.39
N LYS A 160 13.11 -5.47 -3.66
CA LYS A 160 13.71 -4.61 -4.69
C LYS A 160 13.01 -3.26 -4.72
N VAL A 161 13.81 -2.20 -4.67
CA VAL A 161 13.38 -0.80 -4.79
C VAL A 161 14.24 -0.19 -5.89
N HIS A 162 13.65 0.03 -7.06
CA HIS A 162 14.37 0.55 -8.23
C HIS A 162 14.65 2.04 -8.10
N GLY A 163 13.70 2.77 -7.51
CA GLY A 163 13.80 4.21 -7.36
C GLY A 163 12.64 4.79 -6.57
N TYR A 164 12.76 6.07 -6.24
CA TYR A 164 11.72 6.85 -5.62
C TYR A 164 11.71 8.29 -6.16
N GLU A 165 10.58 8.95 -6.00
CA GLU A 165 10.42 10.39 -6.23
C GLU A 165 9.62 10.98 -5.07
N ILE A 166 10.10 12.08 -4.47
CA ILE A 166 9.33 12.83 -3.48
C ILE A 166 8.37 13.75 -4.25
N LEU A 167 7.08 13.46 -4.17
CA LEU A 167 6.04 14.22 -4.85
C LEU A 167 5.64 15.45 -4.05
N ASN A 168 5.52 15.29 -2.74
CA ASN A 168 5.19 16.38 -1.82
C ASN A 168 5.74 16.08 -0.43
N TYR A 169 6.20 17.12 0.26
CA TYR A 169 6.55 17.03 1.67
C TYR A 169 6.12 18.30 2.38
N ALA A 170 5.15 18.14 3.28
CA ALA A 170 4.69 19.16 4.19
C ALA A 170 4.43 18.45 5.51
N PHE A 171 5.41 18.52 6.42
CA PHE A 171 5.35 17.83 7.71
C PHE A 171 3.99 18.09 8.41
N PRO A 172 3.33 17.06 8.95
CA PRO A 172 3.79 15.67 9.17
C PRO A 172 3.62 14.73 7.98
N THR A 173 3.24 15.22 6.80
CA THR A 173 2.92 14.37 5.65
C THR A 173 4.03 14.29 4.61
N LEU A 174 4.30 13.08 4.14
CA LEU A 174 5.24 12.80 3.06
C LEU A 174 4.55 11.97 1.98
N GLN A 175 4.56 12.46 0.74
CA GLN A 175 4.06 11.73 -0.41
C GLN A 175 5.22 11.34 -1.34
N LEU A 176 5.28 10.06 -1.67
CA LEU A 176 6.35 9.45 -2.45
C LEU A 176 5.75 8.62 -3.60
N ARG A 177 6.41 8.66 -4.75
CA ARG A 177 6.32 7.59 -5.74
C ARG A 177 7.44 6.59 -5.49
N LEU A 178 7.12 5.30 -5.57
CA LEU A 178 8.06 4.19 -5.41
C LEU A 178 7.94 3.23 -6.59
N ASP A 179 9.06 2.95 -7.26
CA ASP A 179 9.15 1.92 -8.29
C ASP A 179 9.82 0.68 -7.68
N VAL A 180 9.11 -0.44 -7.64
CA VAL A 180 9.51 -1.61 -6.87
C VAL A 180 9.35 -2.91 -7.65
N GLY A 181 10.17 -3.89 -7.28
CA GLY A 181 10.06 -5.24 -7.82
C GLY A 181 8.89 -6.03 -7.23
N SER A 182 8.63 -7.20 -7.79
CA SER A 182 7.55 -8.05 -7.29
C SER A 182 7.76 -8.55 -5.86
N GLY A 183 6.67 -8.53 -5.09
CA GLY A 183 6.66 -8.97 -3.69
C GLY A 183 7.33 -8.01 -2.72
N THR A 184 7.53 -6.75 -3.09
CA THR A 184 7.88 -5.66 -2.18
C THR A 184 6.65 -5.21 -1.41
N TYR A 185 6.74 -5.22 -0.08
CA TYR A 185 5.73 -4.66 0.80
C TYR A 185 6.05 -3.20 0.99
N ILE A 186 5.23 -2.34 0.37
CA ILE A 186 5.31 -0.89 0.51
C ILE A 186 5.33 -0.61 2.03
N ARG A 187 4.48 -1.29 2.84
CA ARG A 187 4.43 -1.24 4.33
C ARG A 187 5.74 -1.30 5.08
N SER A 188 6.68 -2.08 4.59
CA SER A 188 7.97 -2.23 5.26
C SER A 188 8.89 -1.05 5.02
N ILE A 189 8.70 -0.30 3.93
CA ILE A 189 9.54 0.84 3.53
C ILE A 189 9.37 2.02 4.50
N TRP A 190 8.14 2.49 4.76
CA TRP A 190 7.96 3.61 5.70
C TRP A 190 8.13 3.20 7.14
N TYR A 191 7.78 1.97 7.50
CA TYR A 191 8.07 1.49 8.85
C TYR A 191 9.56 1.61 9.16
N ARG A 192 10.42 1.19 8.21
CA ARG A 192 11.86 1.42 8.32
C ARG A 192 12.20 2.91 8.33
N LEU A 193 11.68 3.69 7.38
CA LEU A 193 11.98 5.13 7.29
C LEU A 193 11.66 5.83 8.61
N GLY A 194 10.46 5.64 9.14
CA GLY A 194 10.01 6.17 10.42
C GLY A 194 10.90 5.76 11.59
N LYS A 195 11.28 4.47 11.66
CA LYS A 195 12.21 3.98 12.68
C LYS A 195 13.59 4.62 12.58
N GLN A 196 14.11 4.82 11.37
CA GLN A 196 15.41 5.46 11.13
C GLN A 196 15.40 6.97 11.42
N LEU A 197 14.24 7.60 11.33
CA LEU A 197 14.03 9.00 11.69
C LEU A 197 13.67 9.18 13.17
N GLY A 198 13.43 8.10 13.91
CA GLY A 198 13.06 8.13 15.33
C GLY A 198 11.60 8.53 15.60
N ILE A 199 10.81 8.82 14.57
CA ILE A 199 9.44 9.36 14.69
C ILE A 199 8.38 8.28 14.42
N GLY A 200 8.73 7.21 13.71
CA GLY A 200 7.75 6.26 13.19
C GLY A 200 6.97 6.83 12.00
N GLY A 201 5.72 6.42 11.83
CA GLY A 201 4.82 6.93 10.79
C GLY A 201 3.87 5.87 10.27
N THR A 202 2.73 6.31 9.75
CA THR A 202 1.65 5.44 9.27
C THR A 202 1.34 5.73 7.81
N LEU A 203 1.12 4.69 7.01
CA LEU A 203 0.58 4.85 5.67
C LEU A 203 -0.90 5.21 5.74
N ILE A 204 -1.23 6.39 5.24
CA ILE A 204 -2.61 6.90 5.20
C ILE A 204 -3.25 6.75 3.83
N GLN A 205 -2.45 6.67 2.75
CA GLN A 205 -2.94 6.46 1.39
C GLN A 205 -1.94 5.64 0.59
N LEU A 206 -2.46 4.72 -0.22
CA LEU A 206 -1.68 3.94 -1.16
C LEU A 206 -2.43 3.80 -2.48
N ARG A 207 -1.77 4.10 -3.58
CA ARG A 207 -2.31 3.94 -4.93
C ARG A 207 -1.29 3.25 -5.81
N ARG A 208 -1.63 2.08 -6.37
CA ARG A 208 -0.81 1.46 -7.41
C ARG A 208 -1.08 2.14 -8.73
N THR A 209 -0.10 2.78 -9.33
CA THR A 209 -0.26 3.51 -10.60
C THR A 209 0.07 2.65 -11.82
N SER A 210 0.98 1.68 -11.67
CA SER A 210 1.42 0.82 -12.78
C SER A 210 1.71 -0.62 -12.36
N ILE A 211 1.67 -1.51 -13.37
CA ILE A 211 2.09 -2.90 -13.33
C ILE A 211 2.83 -3.20 -14.64
N GLY A 212 4.15 -3.35 -14.61
CA GLY A 212 4.98 -3.50 -15.80
C GLY A 212 4.66 -2.42 -16.84
N LYS A 213 4.21 -2.82 -18.03
CA LYS A 213 3.83 -1.91 -19.11
C LYS A 213 2.46 -1.23 -18.96
N TYR A 214 1.64 -1.67 -18.00
CA TYR A 214 0.29 -1.14 -17.82
C TYR A 214 0.33 0.02 -16.82
N ASP A 215 -0.11 1.20 -17.24
CA ASP A 215 -0.18 2.41 -16.42
C ASP A 215 -1.59 2.99 -16.49
N ILE A 216 -2.20 3.29 -15.33
CA ILE A 216 -3.53 3.91 -15.22
C ILE A 216 -3.65 5.14 -16.11
N ALA A 217 -2.62 5.98 -16.15
CA ALA A 217 -2.66 7.25 -16.87
C ALA A 217 -2.71 7.05 -18.41
N THR A 218 -2.32 5.87 -18.90
CA THR A 218 -2.23 5.58 -20.34
C THR A 218 -3.35 4.67 -20.84
N ILE A 219 -4.06 4.00 -19.94
CA ILE A 219 -5.20 3.15 -20.28
C ILE A 219 -6.33 4.02 -20.83
N LYS A 220 -6.85 3.62 -22.01
CA LYS A 220 -7.94 4.29 -22.73
C LYS A 220 -9.23 3.49 -22.61
N ASN A 221 -10.34 4.11 -23.00
CA ASN A 221 -11.68 3.48 -23.08
C ASN A 221 -12.16 2.90 -21.75
N TRP A 222 -12.10 3.72 -20.70
CA TRP A 222 -12.65 3.35 -19.40
C TRP A 222 -14.17 3.22 -19.47
N GLU A 223 -14.66 2.06 -19.04
CA GLU A 223 -16.05 1.75 -18.74
C GLU A 223 -16.26 1.73 -17.22
N ASN A 224 -17.51 1.81 -16.77
CA ASN A 224 -17.85 1.86 -15.35
C ASN A 224 -18.83 0.76 -14.96
N LEU A 225 -18.48 -0.03 -13.94
CA LEU A 225 -19.46 -0.85 -13.23
C LEU A 225 -20.05 -0.07 -12.06
N HIS A 226 -21.38 0.02 -12.01
CA HIS A 226 -22.12 0.58 -10.89
C HIS A 226 -22.66 -0.56 -10.05
N ASN A 227 -22.32 -0.60 -8.77
CA ASN A 227 -22.85 -1.62 -7.87
C ASN A 227 -23.08 -1.05 -6.49
N ARG A 228 -24.19 -1.44 -5.85
CA ARG A 228 -24.37 -1.21 -4.42
C ARG A 228 -23.63 -2.31 -3.65
N TYR A 229 -22.55 -1.95 -2.98
CA TYR A 229 -21.79 -2.85 -2.14
C TYR A 229 -21.70 -2.26 -0.73
N LYS A 230 -22.15 -3.02 0.28
CA LYS A 230 -22.24 -2.55 1.68
C LYS A 230 -22.91 -1.17 1.81
N GLU A 231 -24.07 -1.01 1.16
CA GLU A 231 -24.91 0.21 1.24
C GLU A 231 -24.30 1.48 0.63
N LYS A 232 -23.16 1.38 -0.06
CA LYS A 232 -22.59 2.45 -0.86
C LYS A 232 -22.64 2.12 -2.34
N GLU A 233 -22.93 3.14 -3.14
CA GLU A 233 -22.76 3.08 -4.58
C GLU A 233 -21.27 3.18 -4.88
N GLU A 234 -20.72 2.12 -5.44
CA GLU A 234 -19.33 2.04 -5.86
C GLU A 234 -19.29 2.06 -7.38
N ILE A 235 -18.56 3.03 -7.93
CA ILE A 235 -18.20 3.08 -9.34
C ILE A 235 -16.81 2.44 -9.45
N ILE A 236 -16.70 1.41 -10.27
CA ILE A 236 -15.42 0.74 -10.55
C ILE A 236 -15.09 0.95 -12.03
N PRO A 237 -14.16 1.87 -12.34
CA PRO A 237 -13.64 2.03 -13.69
C PRO A 237 -12.85 0.79 -14.11
N PHE A 238 -13.08 0.32 -15.34
CA PHE A 238 -12.29 -0.73 -15.96
C PHE A 238 -12.12 -0.53 -17.46
N ALA A 239 -11.11 -1.15 -18.04
CA ALA A 239 -10.87 -1.15 -19.47
C ALA A 239 -10.29 -2.50 -19.91
N GLN A 240 -10.60 -2.92 -21.12
CA GLN A 240 -9.96 -4.09 -21.73
C GLN A 240 -8.51 -3.74 -22.15
N ILE A 241 -7.57 -4.64 -21.84
CA ILE A 241 -6.12 -4.48 -22.11
C ILE A 241 -5.48 -5.74 -22.71
#